data_AF-A0A496B4S6-F1
#
_entry.id   AF-A0A496B4S6-F1
#
_cell.length_a   1.000
_cell.length_b   1.000
_cell.length_c   1.000
_cell.angle_alpha   90.00
_cell.angle_beta   90.00
_cell.angle_gamma   90.00
#
_symmetry.space_group_name_H-M   'P 1'
#
loop_
_entity.id
_entity.type
_entity.pdbx_description
1 polymer ?
#
loop_
_entity_poly.entity_id
_entity_poly.type
_entity_poly.pdbx_seq_one_letter_code
_entity_poly.pdbx_strand_id
1 'polypeptide(L)' 'MSIDSLIKEVKSLNSHICVEIIDNYIIVKGTAYTMKGKLKLLGFRWNPKKREWYYPVTKGDNLDGYESGRFTTFMA' A
#
# COMPACT_ATOMS: atom_id res chain seq x y z
N MET A 1 3.38 9.29 10.71
CA MET A 1 4.15 8.12 10.25
C MET A 1 4.61 8.42 8.83
N SER A 2 5.88 8.22 8.50
CA SER A 2 6.36 8.44 7.12
C SER A 2 5.90 7.31 6.20
N ILE A 3 5.68 7.62 4.92
CA ILE A 3 5.24 6.65 3.89
C ILE A 3 6.20 5.45 3.78
N ASP A 4 7.51 5.67 3.84
CA ASP A 4 8.49 4.59 3.76
C ASP A 4 8.36 3.60 4.94
N SER A 5 8.03 4.13 6.12
CA SER A 5 7.78 3.28 7.30
C SER A 5 6.52 2.46 7.12
N LEU A 6 5.46 3.04 6.57
CA LEU A 6 4.19 2.35 6.28
C LEU A 6 4.40 1.22 5.25
N ILE A 7 5.12 1.51 4.15
CA ILE A 7 5.39 0.53 3.10
C ILE A 7 6.23 -0.61 3.67
N LYS A 8 7.27 -0.30 4.46
CA LYS A 8 8.11 -1.30 5.10
C LYS A 8 7.31 -2.19 6.07
N GLU A 9 6.42 -1.58 6.86
CA GLU A 9 5.56 -2.31 7.77
C GLU A 9 4.63 -3.25 7.00
N VAL A 10 3.90 -2.75 6.00
CA VAL A 10 3.00 -3.54 5.16
C VAL A 10 3.74 -4.71 4.49
N LYS A 11 4.94 -4.47 3.92
CA LYS A 11 5.79 -5.51 3.33
C LYS A 11 6.21 -6.58 4.34
N SER A 12 6.43 -6.22 5.60
CA SER A 12 6.79 -7.19 6.64
C SER A 12 5.63 -8.09 7.08
N LEU A 13 4.38 -7.74 6.73
CA LEU A 13 3.21 -8.49 7.16
C LEU A 13 2.95 -9.76 6.35
N ASN A 14 3.38 -9.84 5.08
CA ASN A 14 3.24 -11.02 4.23
C ASN A 14 4.19 -10.94 3.03
N SER A 15 4.83 -12.06 2.68
CA SER A 15 5.70 -12.18 1.50
C SER A 15 4.94 -12.25 0.18
N HIS A 16 3.63 -12.51 0.20
CA HIS A 16 2.78 -12.67 -0.99
C HIS A 16 1.87 -11.47 -1.27
N ILE A 17 2.31 -10.26 -0.91
CA ILE A 17 1.60 -9.02 -1.26
C ILE A 17 2.39 -8.16 -2.23
N CYS A 18 1.68 -7.55 -3.16
CA CYS A 18 2.20 -6.54 -4.06
C CYS A 18 1.76 -5.17 -3.53
N VAL A 19 2.72 -4.25 -3.38
CA VAL A 19 2.47 -2.86 -2.99
C VAL A 19 2.81 -1.98 -4.19
N GLU A 20 1.84 -1.21 -4.65
CA GLU A 20 1.96 -0.27 -5.77
C GLU A 20 1.66 1.14 -5.26
N ILE A 21 2.37 2.14 -5.75
CA ILE A 21 2.05 3.54 -5.47
C ILE A 21 1.60 4.16 -6.78
N ILE A 22 0.37 4.66 -6.82
CA ILE A 22 -0.25 5.25 -7.99
C ILE A 22 -0.80 6.61 -7.58
N ASP A 23 -0.24 7.68 -8.16
CA ASP A 23 -0.56 9.06 -7.81
C ASP A 23 -0.50 9.29 -6.29
N ASN A 24 -1.65 9.48 -5.67
CA ASN A 24 -1.85 9.73 -4.24
C ASN A 24 -2.39 8.49 -3.51
N TYR A 25 -2.13 7.28 -3.99
CA TYR A 25 -2.65 6.06 -3.40
C TYR A 25 -1.58 4.97 -3.28
N ILE A 26 -1.51 4.36 -2.10
CA ILE A 26 -0.77 3.11 -1.90
C ILE A 26 -1.77 1.97 -2.06
N ILE A 27 -1.60 1.16 -3.08
CA ILE A 27 -2.43 -0.01 -3.38
C ILE A 27 -1.72 -1.27 -2.91
N VAL A 28 -2.46 -2.16 -2.25
CA VAL A 28 -1.98 -3.47 -1.78
C VAL A 28 -2.86 -4.56 -2.36
N LYS A 29 -2.24 -5.44 -3.15
CA LYS A 29 -2.86 -6.60 -3.81
C LYS A 29 -2.28 -7.91 -3.26
N GLY A 30 -3.04 -9.00 -3.34
CA GLY A 30 -2.59 -10.34 -2.92
C GLY A 30 -3.49 -11.01 -1.88
N THR A 31 -3.01 -12.09 -1.25
CA THR A 31 -3.71 -12.86 -0.22
C THR A 31 -3.69 -12.13 1.13
N ALA A 32 -4.38 -11.00 1.19
CA ALA A 32 -4.44 -10.12 2.35
C ALA A 32 -5.48 -10.53 3.43
N TYR A 33 -6.03 -11.75 3.36
CA TYR A 33 -7.09 -12.20 4.29
C TYR A 33 -6.62 -12.21 5.75
N THR A 34 -5.40 -12.68 6.01
CA THR A 34 -4.79 -12.76 7.35
C THR A 34 -4.39 -11.40 7.92
N MET A 35 -4.21 -10.40 7.06
CA MET A 35 -3.76 -9.05 7.42
C MET A 35 -4.87 -8.00 7.33
N LYS A 36 -6.11 -8.39 6.98
CA LYS A 36 -7.29 -7.50 6.89
C LYS A 36 -7.46 -6.63 8.14
N GLY A 37 -7.27 -7.19 9.32
CA GLY A 37 -7.35 -6.45 10.58
C GLY A 37 -6.28 -5.37 10.70
N LYS A 38 -5.01 -5.74 10.43
CA LYS A 38 -3.87 -4.81 10.47
C LYS A 38 -3.98 -3.71 9.42
N LEU A 39 -4.36 -4.05 8.19
CA LEU A 39 -4.57 -3.08 7.12
C LEU A 39 -5.63 -2.05 7.50
N LYS A 40 -6.74 -2.47 8.10
CA LYS A 40 -7.76 -1.55 8.63
C LYS A 40 -7.22 -0.64 9.73
N LEU A 41 -6.42 -1.18 10.66
CA LEU A 41 -5.81 -0.39 11.74
C LEU A 41 -4.82 0.66 11.20
N LEU A 42 -4.10 0.31 10.12
CA LEU A 42 -3.21 1.22 9.39
C LEU A 42 -3.97 2.25 8.52
N GLY A 43 -5.30 2.18 8.45
CA GLY A 43 -6.13 3.12 7.69
C GLY A 43 -6.38 2.74 6.23
N PHE A 44 -5.98 1.55 5.79
CA PHE A 44 -6.30 1.06 4.45
C PHE A 44 -7.80 0.79 4.32
N ARG A 45 -8.30 1.04 3.11
CA ARG A 45 -9.69 0.83 2.72
C ARG A 45 -9.75 -0.27 1.67
N TRP A 46 -10.75 -1.15 1.77
CA TRP A 46 -10.97 -2.20 0.79
C TRP A 46 -11.74 -1.67 -0.42
N ASN A 47 -11.24 -1.96 -1.62
CA ASN A 47 -11.94 -1.71 -2.87
C ASN A 47 -12.49 -3.04 -3.42
N PRO A 48 -13.81 -3.32 -3.29
CA PRO A 48 -14.38 -4.59 -3.74
C PRO A 48 -14.39 -4.74 -5.26
N LYS A 49 -14.38 -3.64 -6.03
CA LYS A 49 -14.41 -3.68 -7.50
C LYS A 49 -13.09 -4.20 -8.07
N LYS A 50 -11.97 -3.71 -7.52
CA LYS A 50 -10.61 -4.10 -7.93
C LYS A 50 -10.01 -5.22 -7.08
N ARG A 51 -10.70 -5.62 -5.99
CA ARG A 51 -10.27 -6.63 -5.02
C ARG A 51 -8.89 -6.30 -4.43
N GLU A 52 -8.69 -5.04 -4.07
CA GLU A 52 -7.43 -4.51 -3.55
C GLU A 52 -7.66 -3.60 -2.35
N TRP A 53 -6.64 -3.44 -1.53
CA TRP A 53 -6.63 -2.44 -0.46
C TRP A 53 -5.98 -1.17 -0.98
N TYR A 54 -6.44 -0.01 -0.53
CA TYR A 54 -5.85 1.27 -0.88
C TYR A 54 -5.72 2.18 0.34
N TYR A 55 -4.65 2.95 0.41
CA TYR A 55 -4.44 4.00 1.39
C TYR A 55 -4.31 5.34 0.66
N PRO A 56 -5.21 6.32 0.93
CA PRO A 56 -5.10 7.65 0.36
C PRO A 56 -3.94 8.40 1.03
N VAL A 57 -2.99 8.83 0.24
CA VAL A 57 -1.84 9.61 0.68
C VAL A 57 -2.20 11.09 0.59
N THR A 58 -2.24 11.75 1.74
CA THR A 58 -2.57 13.18 1.83
C THR A 58 -1.35 14.05 1.56
N LYS A 59 -1.57 15.30 1.11
CA LYS A 59 -0.49 16.28 0.80
C LYS A 59 0.50 16.56 1.95
N GLY A 60 0.18 16.15 3.20
CA GLY A 60 1.08 16.26 4.35
C GLY A 60 1.98 15.03 4.57
N ASP A 61 1.73 13.93 3.86
CA ASP A 61 2.61 12.79 3.81
C ASP A 61 3.64 13.07 2.71
N ASN A 62 4.93 13.20 3.08
CA ASN A 62 6.03 13.54 2.17
C ASN A 62 6.12 12.54 0.98
N LEU A 63 5.42 12.86 -0.12
CA LEU A 63 5.43 12.14 -1.38
C LEU A 63 6.44 12.70 -2.39
N ASP A 64 7.19 13.73 -2.01
CA ASP A 64 8.09 14.50 -2.90
C ASP A 64 9.15 13.62 -3.62
N GLY A 65 9.40 12.42 -3.09
CA GLY A 65 10.29 11.41 -3.70
C GLY A 65 9.62 10.31 -4.54
N TYR A 66 8.29 10.28 -4.64
CA TYR A 66 7.53 9.28 -5.38
C TYR A 66 6.76 9.95 -6.53
N GLU A 67 7.43 10.09 -7.68
CA GLU A 67 6.79 10.53 -8.92
C GLU A 67 5.70 9.53 -9.34
N SER A 68 4.53 10.06 -9.74
CA SER A 68 3.45 9.25 -10.29
C SER A 68 3.97 8.47 -11.51
N GLY A 69 4.08 7.14 -11.36
CA GLY A 69 4.60 6.26 -12.41
C GLY A 69 5.84 5.43 -12.05
N ARG A 70 6.39 5.51 -10.83
CA ARG A 70 7.47 4.61 -10.42
C ARG A 70 6.93 3.22 -10.02
N PHE A 71 6.75 2.36 -11.03
CA PHE A 71 6.40 0.95 -10.85
C PHE A 71 7.56 0.18 -10.19
N THR A 72 7.49 -0.11 -8.89
CA THR A 72 8.34 -1.15 -8.30
C THR A 72 7.65 -2.50 -8.47
N THR A 73 7.58 -2.98 -9.70
CA THR A 73 7.27 -4.40 -9.97
C THR A 73 8.52 -5.20 -9.68
N PHE A 74 8.47 -6.02 -8.63
CA PHE A 74 9.40 -7.12 -8.46
C PHE A 74 8.57 -8.40 -8.41
N MET A 75 8.53 -9.11 -9.54
CA MET A 75 8.14 -10.51 -9.55
C MET A 75 9.23 -11.31 -8.83
N ALA A 76 8.79 -12.29 -8.05
CA ALA A 76 9.63 -13.28 -7.39
C ALA A 76 10.45 -14.10 -8.40
#